data_AF-A0A967WZM1-F1
#
_entry.id   AF-A0A967WZM1-F1
#
_cell.length_a   1.000
_cell.length_b   1.000
_cell.length_c   1.000
_cell.angle_alpha   90.00
_cell.angle_beta   90.00
_cell.angle_gamma   90.00
#
_symmetry.space_group_name_H-M   'P 1'
#
loop_
_entity.id
_entity.type
_entity.pdbx_description
1 polymer ?
#
loop_
_entity_poly.entity_id
_entity_poly.type
_entity_poly.pdbx_seq_one_letter_code
_entity_poly.pdbx_strand_id
1 'polypeptide(L)' 'TRFPRCKWSAPLVVGQCPACGGELVERQGKRGAFWGCSRYPECRHTQEPLCETEQTASPPSADHASLPSG' A
#
# COMPACT_ATOMS: atom_id res chain seq x y z
N THR A 1 23.60 22.03 -19.63
CA THR A 1 23.87 20.58 -19.70
C THR A 1 22.63 19.84 -19.26
N ARG A 2 22.10 19.01 -20.16
CA ARG A 2 20.85 18.27 -20.11
C ARG A 2 20.80 17.33 -18.89
N PHE A 3 20.01 17.66 -17.87
CA PHE A 3 19.71 16.72 -16.80
C PHE A 3 18.73 15.66 -17.33
N PRO A 4 19.15 14.38 -17.39
CA PRO A 4 18.40 13.29 -17.99
C PRO A 4 17.31 12.78 -17.03
N ARG A 5 16.31 12.14 -17.65
CA ARG A 5 15.01 11.76 -17.08
C ARG A 5 15.13 10.65 -16.05
N CYS A 6 14.74 10.89 -14.80
CA CYS A 6 14.39 9.79 -13.88
C CYS A 6 13.00 10.05 -13.30
N LYS A 7 12.00 9.67 -14.09
CA LYS A 7 10.57 9.63 -13.74
C LYS A 7 10.26 8.21 -13.27
N TRP A 8 10.93 7.77 -12.21
CA TRP A 8 10.71 6.45 -11.60
C TRP A 8 9.78 6.63 -10.41
N SER A 9 8.48 6.77 -10.70
CA SER A 9 7.45 6.62 -9.67
C SER A 9 7.57 5.19 -9.15
N ALA A 10 8.17 5.02 -7.97
CA ALA A 10 8.29 3.70 -7.35
C ALA A 10 6.89 3.08 -7.21
N PRO A 11 6.73 1.77 -7.51
CA PRO A 11 5.44 1.11 -7.37
C PRO A 11 4.98 1.20 -5.90
N LEU A 12 3.73 1.57 -5.69
CA LEU A 12 3.15 1.70 -4.36
C LEU A 12 3.07 0.29 -3.73
N VAL A 13 3.91 0.05 -2.72
CA VAL A 13 3.84 -1.16 -1.90
C VAL A 13 2.76 -0.93 -0.85
N VAL A 14 1.69 -1.71 -0.93
CA VAL A 14 0.50 -1.57 -0.06
C VAL A 14 0.58 -2.45 1.19
N GLY A 15 1.40 -3.49 1.19
CA GLY A 15 1.57 -4.35 2.36
C GLY A 15 2.38 -5.60 2.08
N GLN A 16 2.31 -6.57 2.99
CA GLN A 16 2.91 -7.89 2.83
C GLN A 16 1.85 -8.92 2.47
N CYS A 17 2.23 -9.87 1.61
CA CYS A 17 1.38 -10.96 1.20
C CYS A 17 1.24 -11.99 2.33
N PRO A 18 0.02 -12.32 2.79
CA PRO A 18 -0.18 -13.30 3.86
C PRO A 18 0.16 -14.74 3.44
N ALA A 19 0.25 -15.02 2.14
CA ALA A 19 0.53 -16.36 1.63
C ALA A 19 2.04 -16.68 1.56
N CYS A 20 2.89 -15.69 1.31
CA CYS A 20 4.33 -15.94 1.13
C CYS A 20 5.24 -14.93 1.86
N GLY A 21 4.69 -13.88 2.47
CA GLY A 21 5.46 -12.78 3.06
C GLY A 21 6.15 -11.86 2.05
N GLY A 22 5.85 -12.00 0.75
CA GLY A 22 6.37 -11.10 -0.29
C GLY A 22 5.67 -9.74 -0.27
N GLU A 23 6.21 -8.75 -0.98
CA GLU A 23 5.59 -7.43 -1.07
C GLU A 23 4.34 -7.48 -1.94
N LEU A 24 3.28 -6.81 -1.48
CA LEU A 24 2.06 -6.60 -2.24
C LEU A 24 2.13 -5.22 -2.88
N VAL A 25 2.09 -5.17 -4.20
CA VAL A 25 2.27 -3.94 -4.99
C VAL A 25 1.02 -3.60 -5.77
N GLU A 26 0.72 -2.31 -5.87
CA GLU A 26 -0.34 -1.82 -6.74
C GLU A 26 0.06 -2.00 -8.21
N ARG A 27 -0.82 -2.64 -8.98
CA ARG A 27 -0.68 -2.88 -10.42
C ARG A 27 -1.93 -2.41 -11.14
N GLN A 28 -1.76 -1.80 -12.30
CA GLN A 28 -2.88 -1.40 -13.14
C GLN A 28 -3.18 -2.50 -14.16
N GLY A 29 -4.40 -3.05 -14.09
CA GLY A 29 -4.92 -4.04 -15.03
C GLY A 29 -5.95 -3.44 -15.98
N LYS A 30 -6.44 -4.25 -16.92
CA LYS A 30 -7.45 -3.83 -17.91
C LYS A 30 -8.78 -3.37 -17.29
N ARG A 31 -9.09 -3.82 -16.07
CA ARG A 31 -10.34 -3.55 -15.36
C ARG A 31 -10.20 -2.52 -14.23
N GLY A 32 -8.98 -2.07 -13.93
CA GLY A 32 -8.70 -1.20 -12.78
C GLY A 32 -7.37 -1.54 -12.10
N ALA A 33 -7.03 -0.75 -11.08
CA ALA A 33 -5.91 -1.05 -10.19
C ALA A 33 -6.23 -2.29 -9.34
N PHE A 34 -5.22 -3.11 -9.07
CA PHE A 34 -5.29 -4.29 -8.21
C PHE A 34 -3.98 -4.47 -7.45
N TRP A 35 -4.03 -5.06 -6.26
CA TRP A 35 -2.83 -5.33 -5.47
C TRP A 35 -2.34 -6.75 -5.76
N GLY A 36 -1.15 -6.87 -6.34
CA GLY A 36 -0.57 -8.16 -6.73
C GLY A 36 0.71 -8.45 -5.97
N CYS A 37 0.96 -9.71 -5.63
CA CYS A 37 2.23 -10.09 -5.02
C CYS A 37 3.40 -9.89 -6.01
N SER A 38 4.51 -9.35 -5.51
CA SER A 38 5.74 -9.14 -6.29
C SER A 38 6.40 -10.45 -6.71
N ARG A 39 6.10 -11.57 -6.04
CA ARG A 39 6.66 -12.92 -6.30
C ARG A 39 5.83 -13.75 -7.29
N TYR A 40 5.02 -13.15 -8.15
CA TYR A 40 4.34 -13.90 -9.21
C TYR A 40 5.40 -14.44 -10.22
N PRO A 41 5.36 -15.72 -10.66
CA PRO A 41 4.25 -16.69 -10.59
C PRO A 41 4.25 -17.62 -9.36
N GLU A 42 5.27 -17.57 -8.51
CA GLU A 42 5.40 -18.42 -7.31
C GLU A 42 4.28 -18.15 -6.31
N CYS A 43 3.85 -16.88 -6.20
CA CYS A 43 2.70 -16.46 -5.43
C CYS A 43 1.65 -15.78 -6.33
N ARG A 44 0.48 -16.40 -6.47
CA ARG A 44 -0.66 -15.87 -7.24
C ARG A 44 -1.67 -15.09 -6.40
N HIS A 45 -1.28 -14.67 -5.20
CA HIS A 45 -2.14 -13.91 -4.33
C HIS A 45 -2.36 -12.50 -4.88
N THR A 46 -3.62 -12.09 -4.97
CA THR A 46 -4.06 -10.77 -5.42
C THR A 46 -5.18 -10.28 -4.50
N GLN A 47 -5.19 -8.99 -4.22
CA GLN A 47 -6.27 -8.33 -3.50
C GLN A 47 -6.86 -7.22 -4.35
N GLU A 48 -8.18 -7.07 -4.25
CA GLU A 48 -8.89 -5.99 -4.91
C GLU A 48 -8.83 -4.75 -4.01
N PRO A 49 -8.36 -3.60 -4.50
CA PRO A 49 -8.52 -2.36 -3.78
C PRO A 49 -10.01 -2.08 -3.71
N LEU A 50 -10.58 -2.21 -2.52
CA LEU A 50 -11.95 -1.81 -2.27
C LEU A 50 -12.06 -0.32 -2.61
N CYS A 51 -12.85 -0.01 -3.62
CA CYS A 51 -13.23 1.37 -3.91
C CYS A 51 -14.16 1.81 -2.78
N GLU A 52 -13.60 2.55 -1.81
CA GLU A 52 -14.25 3.08 -0.60
C GLU A 52 -14.68 1.99 0.42
N THR A 53 -14.39 2.07 1.73
CA THR A 53 -14.33 3.21 2.63
C THR A 53 -13.26 3.00 3.70
N GLU A 54 -12.51 4.07 3.99
CA GLU A 54 -11.99 4.43 5.31
C GLU A 54 -11.80 3.29 6.33
N GLN A 55 -10.69 2.53 6.25
CA GLN A 55 -10.15 1.73 7.35
C GLN A 55 -8.72 1.27 7.01
N THR A 56 -7.77 1.55 7.90
CA THR A 56 -6.34 1.18 7.84
C THR A 56 -5.40 2.16 7.11
N ALA A 57 -5.47 3.45 7.45
CA ALA A 57 -4.32 4.35 7.33
C ALA A 57 -4.42 5.57 8.26
N SER A 58 -4.75 5.37 9.54
CA SER A 58 -4.40 6.34 10.58
C SER A 58 -3.80 5.56 11.75
N PRO A 59 -2.57 5.86 12.18
CA PRO A 59 -1.94 5.20 13.32
C PRO A 59 -2.83 5.32 14.57
N PRO A 60 -2.69 4.45 15.58
CA PRO A 60 -3.26 4.74 16.89
C PRO A 60 -2.57 5.99 17.44
N SER A 61 -3.12 7.16 17.12
CA SER A 61 -2.72 8.42 17.73
C SER A 61 -3.05 8.30 19.20
N ALA A 62 -2.01 8.06 19.97
CA ALA A 62 -2.03 8.01 21.42
C ALA A 62 -2.71 9.25 22.01
N ASP A 63 -3.44 9.01 23.11
CA ASP A 63 -3.46 9.83 24.32
C ASP A 63 -3.90 11.30 24.21
N HIS A 64 -5.08 11.60 24.74
CA HIS A 64 -5.36 12.92 25.32
C HIS A 64 -5.79 12.72 26.78
N ALA A 65 -4.89 12.16 27.58
CA ALA A 65 -5.00 12.21 29.03
C ALA A 65 -4.39 13.53 29.53
N SER A 66 -5.09 14.15 30.47
CA SER A 66 -4.57 15.12 31.45
C SER A 66 -4.46 16.59 31.05
N LEU A 67 -5.50 17.36 31.40
CA LEU A 67 -5.30 18.69 32.01
C LEU A 67 -6.39 18.91 33.10
N PRO A 68 -6.09 18.74 34.41
CA PRO A 68 -6.90 19.35 35.46
C PRO A 68 -6.58 20.85 35.52
N SER A 69 -7.58 21.69 35.25
CA SER A 69 -7.50 23.13 35.47
C SER A 69 -7.50 23.41 36.97
N GLY A 70 -6.38 23.91 37.49
CA GLY A 70 -6.32 24.63 38.76
C GLY A 70 -6.77 26.07 38.61
#